data_AF-A0A920UW95-F1
#
_entry.id   AF-A0A920UW95-F1
#
_cell.length_a   1.000
_cell.length_b   1.000
_cell.length_c   1.000
_cell.angle_alpha   90.00
_cell.angle_beta   90.00
_cell.angle_gamma   90.00
#
_symmetry.space_group_name_H-M   'P 1'
#
loop_
_entity.id
_entity.type
_entity.pdbx_description
1 polymer ?
#
loop_
_entity_poly.entity_id
_entity_poly.type
_entity_poly.pdbx_seq_one_letter_code
_entity_poly.pdbx_strand_id
1 'polypeptide(L)'
;MQVVLAQRMSIDFYNDPINVYRALRYLNPSPYMVFFDMDDHHVVSASPEILARVENGKITVRPLAGTRKRGSTEAEDQALEAELLADAKEIAEHLMLIDFKP
;
A
#
# COMPACT_ATOMS: atom_id res chain seq x y z
N MET A 1 -12.09 -16.49 -7.17
CA MET A 1 -10.63 -16.72 -7.08
C MET A 1 -9.95 -15.49 -7.64
N GLN A 2 -9.09 -14.85 -6.84
CA GLN A 2 -8.39 -13.63 -7.21
C GLN A 2 -6.89 -13.90 -7.30
N VAL A 3 -6.22 -13.25 -8.24
CA VAL A 3 -4.75 -13.29 -8.38
C VAL A 3 -4.26 -11.86 -8.61
N VAL A 4 -3.19 -11.49 -7.91
CA VAL A 4 -2.52 -10.19 -8.09
C VAL A 4 -1.28 -10.42 -8.95
N LEU A 5 -1.33 -9.96 -10.20
CA LEU A 5 -0.18 -9.99 -11.10
C LEU A 5 0.69 -8.76 -10.84
N ALA A 6 1.99 -8.96 -10.65
CA ALA A 6 2.96 -7.88 -10.44
C ALA A 6 4.04 -7.91 -11.51
N GLN A 7 4.52 -6.73 -11.89
CA GLN A 7 5.66 -6.56 -12.79
C GLN A 7 6.84 -5.98 -12.03
N ARG A 8 8.00 -6.63 -12.13
CA ARG A 8 9.26 -6.09 -11.59
C ARG A 8 9.90 -5.16 -12.60
N MET A 9 10.28 -3.98 -12.14
CA MET A 9 11.10 -3.03 -12.91
C MET A 9 12.46 -2.90 -12.24
N SER A 10 13.49 -2.62 -13.03
CA SER A 10 14.86 -2.42 -12.56
C SER A 10 15.55 -1.33 -13.36
N ILE A 11 16.37 -0.55 -12.68
CA ILE A 11 17.24 0.47 -13.26
C ILE A 11 18.54 0.49 -12.46
N ASP A 12 19.66 0.83 -13.11
CA ASP A 12 20.90 1.04 -12.39
C ASP A 12 20.79 2.24 -11.45
N PHE A 13 21.37 2.13 -10.26
CA PHE A 13 21.31 3.15 -9.22
C PHE A 13 22.68 3.35 -8.59
N TYR A 14 23.18 4.59 -8.61
CA TYR A 14 24.55 4.93 -8.21
C TYR A 14 24.64 5.95 -7.06
N ASN A 15 23.51 6.32 -6.46
CA ASN A 15 23.46 7.26 -5.34
C ASN A 15 23.39 6.52 -3.99
N ASP A 16 23.48 7.27 -2.89
CA ASP A 16 23.25 6.70 -1.56
C ASP A 16 21.78 6.18 -1.43
N PRO A 17 21.57 4.92 -1.02
CA PRO A 17 20.25 4.33 -0.79
C PRO A 17 19.33 5.15 0.12
N ILE A 18 19.88 5.90 1.09
CA ILE A 18 19.07 6.72 1.99
C ILE A 18 18.32 7.83 1.25
N ASN A 19 18.82 8.25 0.08
CA ASN A 19 18.15 9.25 -0.74
C ASN A 19 16.85 8.70 -1.34
N VAL A 20 16.78 7.40 -1.63
CA VAL A 20 15.53 6.74 -2.07
C VAL A 20 14.49 6.81 -0.95
N TYR A 21 14.91 6.53 0.29
CA TYR A 21 14.02 6.62 1.46
C TYR A 21 13.49 8.04 1.67
N ARG A 22 14.38 9.05 1.58
CA ARG A 22 13.99 10.46 1.73
C ARG A 22 13.02 10.90 0.64
N ALA A 23 13.27 10.52 -0.62
CA ALA A 23 12.39 10.82 -1.73
C ALA A 23 11.01 10.15 -1.56
N LEU A 24 10.99 8.85 -1.21
CA LEU A 24 9.76 8.12 -0.93
C LEU A 24 8.96 8.75 0.21
N ARG A 25 9.61 9.13 1.31
CA ARG A 25 8.95 9.76 2.47
C ARG A 25 8.32 11.10 2.12
N TYR A 26 8.94 11.86 1.22
CA TYR A 26 8.41 13.13 0.77
C TYR A 26 7.23 12.95 -0.19
N LEU A 27 7.35 12.02 -1.16
CA LEU A 27 6.33 11.81 -2.18
C LEU A 27 5.11 11.02 -1.67
N ASN A 28 5.35 9.96 -0.91
CA ASN A 28 4.34 9.03 -0.40
C ASN A 28 4.57 8.77 1.09
N PRO A 29 4.33 9.77 1.96
CA PRO A 29 4.44 9.56 3.40
C PRO A 29 3.46 8.47 3.84
N SER A 30 4.00 7.35 4.31
CA SER A 30 3.23 6.22 4.81
C SER A 30 3.41 6.05 6.33
N PRO A 31 2.41 5.53 7.06
CA PRO A 31 2.59 5.10 8.45
C PRO A 31 3.66 4.00 8.62
N TYR A 32 4.00 3.24 7.57
CA TYR A 32 4.92 2.10 7.63
C TYR A 32 6.11 2.28 6.66
N MET A 33 6.94 3.28 6.95
CA MET A 33 8.19 3.53 6.23
C MET A 33 9.29 2.58 6.71
N VAL A 34 10.08 2.03 5.78
CA VAL A 34 11.18 1.11 6.07
C VAL A 34 12.43 1.53 5.30
N PHE A 35 13.57 1.50 6.00
CA PHE A 35 14.91 1.46 5.43
C PHE A 35 15.67 0.35 6.14
N PHE A 36 15.96 -0.73 5.44
CA PHE A 36 16.85 -1.79 5.93
C PHE A 36 18.12 -1.80 5.11
N ASP A 37 19.24 -1.73 5.82
CA ASP A 37 20.58 -2.02 5.30
C ASP A 37 20.90 -3.45 5.70
N MET A 38 21.11 -4.32 4.71
CA MET A 38 21.40 -5.74 4.89
C MET A 38 22.81 -6.08 4.40
N ASP A 39 23.72 -5.10 4.40
CA ASP A 39 25.09 -5.15 3.85
C ASP A 39 25.15 -5.33 2.32
N ASP A 40 24.67 -6.45 1.79
CA ASP A 40 24.74 -6.77 0.36
C ASP A 40 23.65 -6.10 -0.47
N HIS A 41 22.55 -5.70 0.17
CA HIS A 41 21.47 -4.95 -0.44
C HIS A 41 20.68 -4.13 0.57
N HIS A 42 19.82 -3.26 0.04
CA HIS A 42 18.96 -2.40 0.82
C HIS A 42 17.49 -2.64 0.48
N VAL A 43 16.62 -2.54 1.48
CA VAL A 43 15.15 -2.54 1.30
C VAL A 43 14.61 -1.18 1.71
N VAL A 44 14.01 -0.49 0.76
CA VAL A 44 13.35 0.80 0.99
C VAL A 44 11.88 0.66 0.63
N SER A 45 10.99 1.00 1.55
CA SER A 45 9.55 0.83 1.36
C SER A 45 8.72 1.90 2.07
N ALA A 46 7.52 2.14 1.54
CA ALA A 46 6.48 2.99 2.08
C ALA A 46 5.16 2.22 2.06
N SER A 47 5.03 1.18 2.89
CA SER A 47 3.89 0.25 2.82
C SER A 47 2.60 0.93 3.26
N PRO A 48 1.54 0.99 2.45
CA PRO A 48 0.27 1.60 2.86
C PRO A 48 -0.52 0.72 3.86
N GLU A 49 -0.15 -0.56 3.98
CA GLU A 49 -0.90 -1.59 4.71
C GLU A 49 -0.04 -2.33 5.74
N ILE A 50 -0.67 -2.79 6.82
CA ILE A 50 -0.06 -3.77 7.74
C ILE A 50 -0.47 -5.19 7.37
N LEU A 51 0.49 -6.10 7.41
CA LEU A 51 0.19 -7.52 7.34
C LEU A 51 -0.55 -7.97 8.62
N ALA A 52 0.05 -7.73 9.78
CA ALA A 52 -0.56 -7.99 11.08
C ALA A 52 0.12 -7.16 12.18
N ARG A 53 -0.63 -6.82 13.22
CA ARG A 53 -0.13 -6.26 14.48
C ARG A 53 -0.57 -7.15 15.63
N VAL A 54 0.36 -7.54 16.50
CA VAL A 54 0.07 -8.31 17.70
C VAL A 54 0.36 -7.45 18.92
N GLU A 55 -0.66 -7.18 19.72
CA GLU A 55 -0.54 -6.33 20.90
C GLU A 55 -1.52 -6.81 21.97
N ASN A 56 -1.06 -6.99 23.21
CA ASN A 56 -1.89 -7.45 24.34
C ASN A 56 -2.66 -8.75 24.04
N GLY A 57 -2.01 -9.71 23.36
CA GLY A 57 -2.64 -10.97 22.96
C GLY A 57 -3.69 -10.86 21.86
N LYS A 58 -3.89 -9.66 21.27
CA LYS A 58 -4.82 -9.42 20.17
C LYS A 58 -4.07 -9.24 18.86
N ILE A 59 -4.51 -9.97 17.83
CA ILE A 59 -4.05 -9.79 16.46
C ILE A 59 -4.99 -8.82 15.73
N THR A 60 -4.42 -7.84 15.04
CA THR A 60 -5.14 -6.87 14.20
C THR A 60 -4.58 -6.92 12.79
N VAL A 61 -5.45 -7.10 11.80
CA VAL A 61 -5.17 -6.94 10.38
C VAL A 61 -6.01 -5.79 9.83
N ARG A 62 -5.52 -5.10 8.80
CA ARG A 62 -6.24 -3.98 8.16
C ARG A 62 -6.07 -4.09 6.64
N PRO A 63 -6.70 -5.10 6.03
CA PRO A 63 -6.43 -5.41 4.65
C PRO A 63 -7.11 -4.35 3.76
N LEU A 64 -6.44 -3.93 2.67
CA LEU A 64 -6.92 -2.93 1.74
C LEU A 64 -7.14 -3.57 0.37
N ALA A 65 -8.31 -3.30 -0.22
CA ALA A 65 -8.63 -3.63 -1.60
C ALA A 65 -9.63 -2.60 -2.11
N GLY A 66 -9.56 -2.32 -3.41
CA GLY A 66 -10.25 -1.22 -4.05
C GLY A 66 -9.40 0.03 -4.14
N THR A 67 -9.19 0.51 -5.36
CA THR A 67 -8.36 1.69 -5.61
C THR A 67 -9.05 2.63 -6.59
N ARG A 68 -9.00 3.92 -6.29
CA ARG A 68 -9.17 5.02 -7.25
C ARG A 68 -7.99 5.96 -7.15
N LYS A 69 -7.71 6.69 -8.23
CA LYS A 69 -6.81 7.84 -8.17
C LYS A 69 -7.39 8.88 -7.22
N ARG A 70 -6.55 9.71 -6.60
CA ARG A 70 -7.02 10.92 -5.90
C ARG A 70 -7.49 11.96 -6.91
N GLY A 71 -8.51 12.73 -6.54
CA GLY A 71 -9.03 13.84 -7.34
C GLY A 71 -8.07 15.03 -7.36
N SER A 72 -8.10 15.81 -8.44
CA SER A 72 -7.33 17.05 -8.58
C SER A 72 -7.96 18.20 -7.81
N THR A 73 -9.24 18.05 -7.44
CA THR A 73 -10.02 18.98 -6.62
C THR A 73 -10.75 18.20 -5.54
N GLU A 74 -11.13 18.86 -4.45
CA GLU A 74 -11.89 18.23 -3.37
C GLU A 74 -13.23 17.64 -3.85
N ALA A 75 -13.92 18.33 -4.76
CA ALA A 75 -15.16 17.83 -5.35
C ALA A 75 -14.93 16.58 -6.22
N GLU A 76 -13.86 16.56 -7.02
CA GLU A 76 -13.49 15.36 -7.80
C GLU A 76 -13.11 14.20 -6.89
N ASP A 77 -12.37 14.48 -5.81
CA ASP A 77 -11.90 13.47 -4.86
C ASP A 77 -13.08 12.81 -4.11
N GLN A 78 -14.03 13.61 -3.64
CA GLN A 78 -15.27 13.13 -3.02
C GLN A 78 -16.13 12.32 -3.99
N ALA A 79 -16.18 12.72 -5.27
CA ALA A 79 -16.90 11.97 -6.29
C ALA A 79 -16.24 10.60 -6.56
N LEU A 80 -14.92 10.55 -6.65
CA LEU A 80 -14.15 9.31 -6.84
C LEU A 80 -14.27 8.38 -5.63
N GLU A 81 -14.30 8.93 -4.41
CA GLU A 81 -14.57 8.17 -3.19
C GLU A 81 -15.98 7.56 -3.22
N ALA A 82 -17.01 8.36 -3.51
CA ALA A 82 -18.38 7.89 -3.60
C ALA A 82 -18.55 6.82 -4.70
N GLU A 83 -17.86 6.98 -5.82
CA GLU A 83 -17.82 5.99 -6.90
C GLU A 83 -17.20 4.67 -6.43
N LEU A 84 -16.03 4.71 -5.77
CA LEU A 84 -15.36 3.52 -5.23
C LEU A 84 -16.26 2.77 -4.23
N LEU A 85 -16.92 3.51 -3.34
CA LEU A 85 -17.82 2.95 -2.33
C LEU A 85 -19.09 2.32 -2.93
N ALA A 86 -19.49 2.72 -4.14
CA ALA A 86 -20.65 2.19 -4.83
C ALA A 86 -20.32 1.12 -5.87
N ASP A 87 -19.04 0.92 -6.20
CA ASP A 87 -18.60 -0.03 -7.21
C ASP A 87 -18.77 -1.48 -6.70
N ALA A 88 -19.72 -2.21 -7.30
CA ALA A 88 -20.05 -3.58 -6.91
C ALA A 88 -18.86 -4.55 -7.07
N LYS A 89 -17.96 -4.32 -8.01
CA LYS A 89 -16.75 -5.13 -8.19
C LYS A 89 -15.78 -4.89 -7.05
N GLU A 90 -15.48 -3.62 -6.75
CA GLU A 90 -14.51 -3.26 -5.70
C GLU A 90 -15.01 -3.69 -4.32
N ILE A 91 -16.31 -3.55 -4.05
CA ILE A 91 -16.95 -4.07 -2.84
C ILE A 91 -16.78 -5.60 -2.74
N ALA A 92 -17.04 -6.32 -3.84
CA ALA A 92 -16.92 -7.79 -3.83
C ALA A 92 -15.47 -8.26 -3.62
N GLU A 93 -14.49 -7.58 -4.23
CA GLU A 93 -13.06 -7.86 -4.01
C GLU A 93 -12.66 -7.56 -2.56
N HIS A 94 -13.10 -6.43 -2.00
CA HIS A 94 -12.84 -6.07 -0.61
C HIS A 94 -13.48 -7.04 0.39
N LEU A 95 -14.71 -7.47 0.13
CA LEU A 95 -15.38 -8.46 0.97
C LEU A 95 -14.66 -9.82 0.92
N MET A 96 -14.26 -10.27 -0.28
CA MET A 96 -13.50 -11.51 -0.44
C MET A 96 -12.18 -11.49 0.36
N LEU A 97 -11.51 -10.34 0.39
CA LEU A 97 -10.27 -10.13 1.14
C LEU A 97 -10.48 -10.23 2.66
N ILE A 98 -11.59 -9.70 3.18
CA ILE A 98 -11.95 -9.78 4.61
C ILE A 98 -12.39 -11.20 4.99
N ASP A 99 -13.18 -11.85 4.14
CA ASP A 99 -13.71 -13.20 4.38
C ASP A 99 -12.64 -14.30 4.25
N PHE A 100 -11.47 -13.96 3.71
CA PHE A 100 -10.29 -14.82 3.71
C PHE A 100 -9.75 -14.98 5.13
N LYS A 101 -10.45 -15.78 5.95
CA LYS A 101 -9.95 -16.18 7.26
C LYS A 101 -8.75 -17.11 7.07
N PRO A 102 -7.61 -16.86 7.75
CA PRO A 102 -6.54 -17.83 7.84
C PRO A 102 -6.99 -19.12 8.53
#